data_AF-A0A1J9R869-F1
#
_entry.id   AF-A0A1J9R869-F1
#
_cell.length_a   1.000
_cell.length_b   1.000
_cell.length_c   1.000
_cell.angle_alpha   90.00
_cell.angle_beta   90.00
_cell.angle_gamma   90.00
#
_symmetry.space_group_name_H-M   'P 1'
#
loop_
_entity.id
_entity.type
_entity.pdbx_description
1 polymer ?
#
loop_
_entity_poly.entity_id
_entity_poly.type
_entity_poly.pdbx_seq_one_letter_code
_entity_poly.pdbx_strand_id
1 'polypeptide(L)'
;MRLLGPLTLLLATRFVKAADRHATDGITRFLERRLPNHVNDFKFSLVGPLRTSDDWTNDKYTVFTGCNGKISVQANSLSGLFQGLHRYLSDVVHVDIFWFIGNRLSLAPRKLPKLDKPLK
;
A
#
# COMPACT_ATOMS: atom_id res chain seq x y z
N MET A 1 28.25 36.61 -45.78
CA MET A 1 28.04 36.62 -44.31
C MET A 1 27.22 35.40 -43.95
N ARG A 2 27.84 34.36 -43.37
CA ARG A 2 27.18 33.08 -43.05
C ARG A 2 26.74 33.11 -41.60
N LEU A 3 25.43 33.16 -41.35
CA LEU A 3 24.84 33.07 -40.01
C LEU A 3 24.70 31.59 -39.64
N LEU A 4 25.59 31.09 -38.77
CA LEU A 4 25.38 29.85 -38.03
C LEU A 4 24.34 30.13 -36.92
N GLY A 5 23.16 29.52 -37.01
CA GLY A 5 22.19 29.49 -35.92
C GLY A 5 22.42 28.25 -35.04
N PRO A 6 22.44 28.37 -33.69
CA PRO A 6 22.55 27.20 -32.83
C PRO A 6 21.18 26.51 -32.68
N LEU A 7 21.09 25.29 -33.17
CA LEU A 7 19.95 24.38 -32.95
C LEU A 7 20.00 23.88 -31.50
N THR A 8 19.17 24.46 -30.63
CA THR A 8 19.05 24.05 -29.22
C THR A 8 18.03 22.93 -29.10
N LEU A 9 18.49 21.71 -28.83
CA LEU A 9 17.65 20.54 -28.58
C LEU A 9 17.10 20.61 -27.15
N LEU A 10 15.82 20.95 -26.99
CA LEU A 10 15.11 20.91 -25.70
C LEU A 10 14.79 19.45 -25.33
N LEU A 11 15.67 18.83 -24.53
CA LEU A 11 15.43 17.52 -23.94
C LEU A 11 14.54 17.67 -22.70
N ALA A 12 13.23 17.49 -22.87
CA ALA A 12 12.28 17.51 -21.76
C ALA A 12 12.47 16.25 -20.87
N THR A 13 13.21 16.37 -19.78
CA THR A 13 13.32 15.33 -18.76
C THR A 13 12.03 15.25 -17.96
N ARG A 14 11.27 14.17 -18.15
CA ARG A 14 10.12 13.86 -17.28
C ARG A 14 10.64 13.35 -15.94
N PHE A 15 10.58 14.17 -14.89
CA PHE A 15 10.75 13.70 -13.52
C PHE A 15 9.53 12.88 -13.11
N VAL A 16 9.67 11.55 -13.07
CA VAL A 16 8.69 10.68 -12.42
C VAL A 16 8.84 10.84 -10.90
N LYS A 17 7.80 11.32 -10.21
CA LYS A 17 7.75 11.37 -8.74
C LYS A 17 7.94 9.96 -8.16
N ALA A 18 9.11 9.70 -7.56
CA ALA A 18 9.51 8.39 -7.03
C ALA A 18 9.31 8.25 -5.49
N ALA A 19 8.52 9.12 -4.86
CA ALA A 19 8.56 9.27 -3.39
C ALA A 19 7.73 8.25 -2.58
N ASP A 20 6.80 7.48 -3.17
CA ASP A 20 5.90 6.60 -2.40
C ASP A 20 6.30 5.12 -2.36
N ARG A 21 7.13 4.64 -3.29
CA ARG A 21 7.40 3.20 -3.41
C ARG A 21 8.19 2.67 -2.21
N HIS A 22 9.18 3.41 -1.73
CA HIS A 22 10.03 2.95 -0.63
C HIS A 22 9.35 2.87 0.73
N ALA A 23 8.39 3.74 1.03
CA ALA A 23 7.75 3.77 2.34
C ALA A 23 6.96 2.48 2.62
N THR A 24 6.36 1.88 1.58
CA THR A 24 5.52 0.68 1.72
C THR A 24 6.24 -0.62 1.37
N ASP A 25 7.51 -0.58 0.98
CA ASP A 25 8.31 -1.75 0.63
C ASP A 25 8.29 -2.81 1.74
N GLY A 26 8.39 -2.40 3.01
CA GLY A 26 8.34 -3.34 4.15
C GLY A 26 7.07 -4.19 4.20
N ILE A 27 5.92 -3.61 3.84
CA ILE A 27 4.62 -4.30 3.79
C ILE A 27 4.57 -5.23 2.57
N THR A 28 5.02 -4.75 1.41
CA THR A 28 5.11 -5.58 0.20
C THR A 28 6.01 -6.80 0.43
N ARG A 29 7.19 -6.61 1.03
CA ARG A 29 8.11 -7.68 1.40
C ARG A 29 7.51 -8.64 2.43
N PHE A 30 6.65 -8.17 3.33
CA PHE A 30 5.91 -9.03 4.23
C PHE A 30 4.95 -9.95 3.44
N LEU A 31 4.18 -9.38 2.50
CA LEU A 31 3.29 -10.17 1.64
C LEU A 31 4.07 -11.19 0.81
N GLU A 32 5.20 -10.83 0.22
CA GLU A 32 6.05 -11.76 -0.54
C GLU A 32 6.43 -13.00 0.30
N ARG A 33 6.72 -12.81 1.60
CA ARG A 33 7.13 -13.90 2.48
C ARG A 33 5.96 -14.71 3.05
N ARG A 34 4.82 -14.07 3.31
CA ARG A 34 3.72 -14.67 4.10
C ARG A 34 2.46 -14.97 3.29
N LEU A 35 2.26 -14.27 2.18
CA LEU A 35 1.11 -14.35 1.28
C LEU A 35 1.56 -14.16 -0.20
N PRO A 36 2.53 -14.97 -0.71
CA PRO A 36 3.17 -14.72 -2.00
C PRO A 36 2.18 -14.68 -3.17
N ASN A 37 1.09 -15.44 -3.10
CA ASN A 37 0.07 -15.48 -4.15
C ASN A 37 -0.82 -14.22 -4.18
N HIS A 38 -0.74 -13.36 -3.17
CA HIS A 38 -1.61 -12.18 -3.00
C HIS A 38 -0.87 -10.85 -3.07
N VAL A 39 0.45 -10.84 -3.33
CA VAL A 39 1.24 -9.61 -3.41
C VAL A 39 0.61 -8.59 -4.37
N ASN A 40 0.06 -9.08 -5.49
CA ASN A 40 -0.55 -8.24 -6.52
C ASN A 40 -2.02 -7.90 -6.27
N ASP A 41 -2.65 -8.48 -5.25
CA ASP A 41 -4.06 -8.23 -4.90
C ASP A 41 -4.24 -7.00 -4.01
N PHE A 42 -3.15 -6.49 -3.43
CA PHE A 42 -3.15 -5.33 -2.54
C PHE A 42 -2.58 -4.07 -3.19
N LYS A 43 -3.03 -2.90 -2.71
CA LYS A 43 -2.44 -1.59 -2.96
C LYS A 43 -2.36 -0.81 -1.66
N PHE A 44 -1.17 -0.35 -1.29
CA PHE A 44 -0.94 0.45 -0.09
C PHE A 44 -0.70 1.91 -0.45
N SER A 45 -1.20 2.84 0.35
CA SER A 45 -0.96 4.27 0.15
C SER A 45 -0.98 5.03 1.47
N LEU A 46 0.07 5.82 1.72
CA LEU A 46 0.06 6.77 2.83
C LEU A 46 -0.77 7.99 2.44
N VAL A 47 -1.73 8.37 3.28
CA VAL A 47 -2.64 9.50 3.04
C VAL A 47 -2.72 10.40 4.28
N GLY A 48 -2.68 11.70 4.06
CA GLY A 48 -2.70 12.71 5.12
C GLY A 48 -1.42 13.55 5.16
N PRO A 49 -1.38 14.60 6.00
CA PRO A 49 -0.20 15.44 6.13
C PRO A 49 0.98 14.63 6.67
N LEU A 50 2.14 14.77 6.02
CA LEU A 50 3.42 14.32 6.58
C LEU A 50 3.62 15.12 7.87
N ARG A 51 3.72 14.43 9.02
CA ARG A 51 3.67 15.05 10.35
C ARG A 51 4.59 16.27 10.48
N THR A 52 4.07 17.36 11.03
CA THR A 52 4.86 18.28 11.86
C THR A 52 4.88 17.74 13.29
N SER A 53 5.98 17.92 14.02
CA SER A 53 6.33 17.17 15.24
C SER A 53 5.36 17.29 16.42
N ASP A 54 4.45 18.25 16.42
CA ASP A 54 3.85 18.74 17.66
C ASP A 54 2.44 18.20 17.97
N ASP A 55 1.78 17.50 17.03
CA ASP A 55 0.45 16.92 17.26
C ASP A 55 0.45 15.39 17.37
N TRP A 56 -0.07 14.89 18.50
CA TRP A 56 -0.33 13.47 18.74
C TRP A 56 -1.61 13.06 18.00
N THR A 57 -1.45 12.52 16.79
CA THR A 57 -2.57 11.99 16.01
C THR A 57 -2.58 10.46 16.09
N ASN A 58 -3.74 9.88 16.39
CA ASN A 58 -3.92 8.43 16.33
C ASN A 58 -3.77 7.92 14.89
N ASP A 59 -3.31 6.68 14.76
CA ASP A 59 -3.32 5.97 13.49
C ASP A 59 -4.77 5.80 13.00
N LYS A 60 -4.98 6.13 11.73
CA LYS A 60 -6.24 5.96 11.02
C LYS A 60 -5.97 5.23 9.73
N TYR A 61 -6.80 4.26 9.43
CA TYR A 61 -6.72 3.52 8.18
C TYR A 61 -8.09 3.43 7.51
N THR A 62 -8.09 3.03 6.25
CA THR A 62 -9.30 2.66 5.51
C THR A 62 -8.97 1.54 4.55
N VAL A 63 -9.75 0.46 4.59
CA VAL A 63 -9.64 -0.67 3.67
C VAL A 63 -10.86 -0.70 2.77
N PHE A 64 -10.68 -0.83 1.46
CA PHE A 64 -11.78 -0.94 0.52
C PHE A 64 -11.38 -1.70 -0.74
N THR A 65 -12.36 -2.22 -1.49
CA THR A 65 -12.10 -2.80 -2.81
C THR A 65 -12.10 -1.70 -3.87
N GLY A 66 -10.98 -1.53 -4.56
CA GLY A 66 -10.85 -0.58 -5.67
C GLY A 66 -11.58 -1.05 -6.94
N CYS A 67 -11.77 -0.14 -7.90
CA CYS A 67 -12.45 -0.45 -9.16
C CYS A 67 -11.77 -1.57 -9.99
N ASN A 68 -10.48 -1.79 -9.76
CA ASN A 68 -9.69 -2.86 -10.37
C ASN A 68 -9.82 -4.22 -9.63
N GLY A 69 -10.69 -4.31 -8.62
CA GLY A 69 -10.89 -5.50 -7.80
C GLY A 69 -9.83 -5.74 -6.72
N LYS A 70 -8.80 -4.88 -6.63
CA LYS A 70 -7.74 -5.00 -5.62
C LYS A 70 -8.21 -4.45 -4.27
N ILE A 71 -7.64 -4.98 -3.19
CA ILE A 71 -7.83 -4.46 -1.84
C ILE A 71 -6.90 -3.27 -1.65
N SER A 72 -7.47 -2.09 -1.47
CA SER A 72 -6.74 -0.85 -1.20
C SER A 72 -6.71 -0.59 0.28
N VAL A 73 -5.53 -0.39 0.84
CA VAL A 73 -5.31 -0.03 2.24
C VAL A 73 -4.65 1.34 2.27
N GLN A 74 -5.35 2.31 2.86
CA GLN A 74 -4.86 3.67 3.05
C GLN A 74 -4.69 3.94 4.53
N ALA A 75 -3.65 4.68 4.92
CA ALA A 75 -3.49 5.10 6.31
C ALA A 75 -2.58 6.34 6.44
N ASN A 76 -2.63 7.01 7.59
CA ASN A 76 -1.75 8.13 7.91
C ASN A 76 -0.35 7.71 8.43
N SER A 77 -0.09 6.41 8.58
CA SER A 77 1.18 5.87 9.05
C SER A 77 1.39 4.42 8.56
N LEU A 78 2.63 3.92 8.67
CA LEU A 78 2.95 2.54 8.32
C LEU A 78 2.29 1.52 9.26
N SER A 79 2.22 1.83 10.56
CA SER A 79 1.49 1.02 11.54
C SER A 79 0.00 0.98 11.22
N GLY A 80 -0.60 2.10 10.80
CA GLY A 80 -1.97 2.15 10.30
C GLY A 80 -2.19 1.26 9.07
N LEU A 81 -1.25 1.22 8.13
CA LEU A 81 -1.33 0.31 6.98
C LEU A 81 -1.30 -1.17 7.40
N PHE A 82 -0.41 -1.55 8.32
CA PHE A 82 -0.37 -2.90 8.87
C PHE A 82 -1.65 -3.25 9.63
N GLN A 83 -2.21 -2.31 10.40
CA GLN A 83 -3.46 -2.50 11.12
C GLN A 83 -4.63 -2.73 10.15
N GLY A 84 -4.70 -1.97 9.05
CA GLY A 84 -5.70 -2.19 8.02
C GLY A 84 -5.55 -3.53 7.30
N LEU A 85 -4.31 -3.92 6.96
CA LEU A 85 -4.03 -5.24 6.39
C LEU A 85 -4.45 -6.36 7.35
N HIS A 86 -4.07 -6.27 8.62
CA HIS A 86 -4.43 -7.21 9.67
C HIS A 86 -5.95 -7.32 9.81
N ARG A 87 -6.66 -6.18 9.93
CA ARG A 87 -8.11 -6.17 10.07
C ARG A 87 -8.81 -6.85 8.90
N TYR A 88 -8.37 -6.59 7.67
CA TYR A 88 -8.91 -7.27 6.50
C TYR A 88 -8.66 -8.78 6.53
N LEU A 89 -7.44 -9.20 6.83
CA LEU A 89 -7.08 -10.62 6.89
C LEU A 89 -7.87 -11.36 7.98
N SER A 90 -7.98 -10.78 9.17
CA SER A 90 -8.63 -11.44 10.30
C SER A 90 -10.16 -11.41 10.21
N ASP A 91 -10.74 -10.25 9.90
CA ASP A 91 -12.20 -10.09 9.94
C ASP A 91 -12.90 -10.58 8.67
N VAL A 92 -12.23 -10.46 7.51
CA VAL A 92 -12.86 -10.72 6.20
C VAL A 92 -12.35 -12.02 5.59
N VAL A 93 -11.03 -12.25 5.66
CA VAL A 93 -10.42 -13.46 5.11
C VAL A 93 -10.40 -14.60 6.15
N HIS A 94 -10.59 -14.28 7.43
CA HIS A 94 -10.55 -15.20 8.56
C HIS A 94 -9.22 -15.94 8.71
N VAL A 95 -8.12 -15.23 8.42
CA VAL A 95 -6.74 -15.70 8.61
C VAL A 95 -5.94 -14.70 9.43
N ASP A 96 -5.06 -15.19 10.31
CA ASP A 96 -4.27 -14.34 11.18
C ASP A 96 -2.93 -15.00 11.57
N ILE A 97 -2.07 -14.23 12.24
CA ILE A 97 -0.84 -14.65 12.89
C ILE A 97 -1.09 -14.72 14.41
N PHE A 98 -1.07 -15.93 14.96
CA PHE A 98 -1.19 -16.17 16.39
C PHE A 98 0.17 -16.50 17.00
N TRP A 99 0.45 -15.99 18.19
CA TRP A 99 1.68 -16.31 18.91
C TRP A 99 1.79 -17.80 19.27
N PHE A 100 0.68 -18.40 19.73
CA PHE A 100 0.68 -19.74 20.34
C PHE A 100 0.35 -20.88 19.36
N ILE A 101 -0.29 -20.59 18.22
CA ILE A 101 -0.62 -21.59 17.17
C ILE A 101 0.16 -21.30 15.87
N GLY A 102 0.86 -20.17 15.79
CA GLY A 102 1.58 -19.76 14.60
C GLY A 102 0.70 -19.08 13.55
N ASN A 103 1.11 -19.19 12.29
CA ASN A 103 0.59 -18.42 11.17
C ASN A 103 -0.44 -19.21 10.34
N ARG A 104 -1.65 -18.66 10.16
CA ARG A 104 -2.71 -19.25 9.30
C ARG A 104 -2.87 -18.56 7.95
N LEU A 105 -2.01 -17.61 7.60
CA LEU A 105 -2.09 -16.86 6.35
C LEU A 105 -2.05 -17.75 5.08
N SER A 106 -1.47 -18.95 5.14
CA SER A 106 -1.48 -19.90 4.02
C SER A 106 -2.87 -20.47 3.70
N LEU A 107 -3.84 -20.32 4.61
CA LEU A 107 -5.22 -20.76 4.42
C LEU A 107 -6.07 -19.73 3.66
N ALA A 108 -5.48 -18.58 3.28
CA ALA A 108 -6.19 -17.57 2.51
C ALA A 108 -6.72 -18.16 1.19
N PRO A 109 -7.98 -17.84 0.80
CA PRO A 109 -8.55 -18.33 -0.43
C PRO A 109 -7.81 -17.71 -1.62
N ARG A 110 -7.71 -18.47 -2.72
CA ARG A 110 -7.03 -18.02 -3.95
C ARG A 110 -7.57 -16.69 -4.50
N LYS A 111 -8.85 -16.41 -4.29
CA LYS A 111 -9.47 -15.12 -4.59
C LYS A 111 -9.89 -14.46 -3.29
N LEU A 112 -9.36 -13.26 -3.05
CA LEU A 112 -9.67 -12.49 -1.85
C LEU A 112 -11.12 -11.94 -1.91
N PRO A 113 -11.88 -11.99 -0.80
CA PRO A 113 -13.24 -11.44 -0.73
C PRO A 113 -13.27 -9.93 -0.94
N LYS A 114 -14.27 -9.44 -1.68
CA LYS A 114 -14.46 -8.00 -1.86
C LYS A 114 -15.18 -7.40 -0.65
N LEU A 115 -14.97 -6.10 -0.47
CA LEU A 115 -15.63 -5.29 0.54
C LEU A 115 -16.76 -4.49 -0.11
N ASP A 116 -17.99 -4.68 0.36
CA ASP A 116 -19.14 -3.85 -0.04
C ASP A 116 -19.10 -2.47 0.62
N LYS A 117 -18.50 -2.40 1.82
CA LYS A 117 -18.32 -1.17 2.59
C LYS A 117 -16.87 -1.08 3.09
N PRO A 118 -16.30 0.13 3.15
CA PRO A 118 -14.95 0.30 3.69
C PRO A 118 -14.84 -0.08 5.17
N LEU A 119 -13.72 -0.68 5.56
CA LEU A 119 -13.31 -0.85 6.96
C LEU A 119 -12.54 0.39 7.43
N LYS A 120 -12.65 0.75 8.70
CA LYS A 120 -12.00 1.93 9.31
C LYS A 120 -11.49 1.61 10.72
#